data_AF-A0A965ZBE1-F1
#
_entry.id   AF-A0A965ZBE1-F1
#
_cell.length_a   1.000
_cell.length_b   1.000
_cell.length_c   1.000
_cell.angle_alpha   90.00
_cell.angle_beta   90.00
_cell.angle_gamma   90.00
#
_symmetry.space_group_name_H-M   'P 1'
#
loop_
_entity.id
_entity.type
_entity.pdbx_description
1 polymer ?
#
loop_
_entity_poly.entity_id
_entity_poly.type
_entity_poly.pdbx_seq_one_letter_code
_entity_poly.pdbx_strand_id
1 'polypeptide(L)'
;MKFNFYFDNVYVINLKHRTDRLKSVSRILSTNSIRFERFDAVDGSKFNSVNGLLPGVIGCKHSHINILKDMVEHQYKQIAIFEDDVILKKNFTLLFEKYYAELPNNWDFVYLGGNNMTPPIKISTHIYKPTCTYALHGYILKLSIAKELLDNKHKFIEQIDVEYNRYLQDKNAFIFAPKLAFQQVGYSDNLRKYINYNKYLK
;
A
#
# COMPACT_ATOMS: atom_id res chain seq x y z
N MET A 1 -21.59 3.21 -1.06
CA MET A 1 -21.40 1.73 -1.00
C MET A 1 -20.36 1.36 0.05
N LYS A 2 -20.37 0.13 0.61
CA LYS A 2 -19.30 -0.33 1.52
C LYS A 2 -18.00 -0.58 0.74
N PHE A 3 -16.86 -0.11 1.26
CA PHE A 3 -15.53 -0.24 0.63
C PHE A 3 -15.19 -1.66 0.15
N ASN A 4 -15.57 -2.68 0.94
CA ASN A 4 -15.33 -4.07 0.57
C ASN A 4 -16.06 -4.54 -0.70
N PHE A 5 -17.09 -3.84 -1.20
CA PHE A 5 -17.76 -4.25 -2.44
C PHE A 5 -16.91 -4.02 -3.70
N TYR A 6 -15.89 -3.17 -3.60
CA TYR A 6 -14.99 -2.93 -4.72
C TYR A 6 -13.94 -4.03 -4.83
N PHE A 7 -13.64 -4.81 -3.80
CA PHE A 7 -12.46 -5.66 -3.79
C PHE A 7 -12.82 -7.10 -3.47
N ASP A 8 -12.16 -8.04 -4.16
CA ASP A 8 -12.30 -9.46 -3.86
C ASP A 8 -11.69 -9.78 -2.49
N ASN A 9 -10.61 -9.09 -2.13
CA ASN A 9 -10.04 -9.14 -0.79
C ASN A 9 -9.39 -7.80 -0.36
N VAL A 10 -9.27 -7.62 0.95
CA VAL A 10 -8.60 -6.48 1.59
C VAL A 10 -7.62 -7.03 2.61
N TYR A 11 -6.32 -6.82 2.40
CA TYR A 11 -5.28 -7.32 3.29
C TYR A 11 -4.77 -6.25 4.24
N VAL A 12 -4.39 -6.67 5.45
CA VAL A 12 -3.53 -5.90 6.36
C VAL A 12 -2.26 -6.69 6.64
N ILE A 13 -1.12 -6.12 6.27
CA ILE A 13 0.21 -6.67 6.57
C ILE A 13 0.55 -6.32 8.02
N ASN A 14 0.79 -7.33 8.85
CA ASN A 14 1.15 -7.13 10.26
C ASN A 14 2.10 -8.22 10.76
N LEU A 15 3.16 -7.81 11.45
CA LEU A 15 4.06 -8.74 12.15
C LEU A 15 3.35 -9.43 13.32
N LYS A 16 3.52 -10.74 13.45
CA LYS A 16 2.81 -11.57 14.45
C LYS A 16 2.94 -11.11 15.89
N HIS A 17 4.07 -10.53 16.26
CA HIS A 17 4.32 -10.03 17.60
C HIS A 17 3.80 -8.59 17.82
N ARG A 18 3.46 -7.83 16.76
CA ARG A 18 2.93 -6.46 16.83
C ARG A 18 1.41 -6.45 17.02
N THR A 19 0.97 -7.09 18.10
CA THR A 19 -0.45 -7.15 18.49
C THR A 19 -1.01 -5.78 18.86
N ASP A 20 -0.16 -4.86 19.31
CA ASP A 20 -0.45 -3.45 19.54
C ASP A 20 -0.92 -2.76 18.25
N ARG A 21 -0.14 -2.92 17.17
CA ARG A 21 -0.47 -2.34 15.85
C ARG A 21 -1.68 -3.00 15.23
N LEU A 22 -1.78 -4.33 15.32
CA LEU A 22 -2.96 -5.04 14.84
C LEU A 22 -4.25 -4.53 15.51
N LYS A 23 -4.24 -4.34 16.83
CA LYS A 23 -5.40 -3.79 17.55
C LYS A 23 -5.73 -2.36 17.09
N SER A 24 -4.71 -1.54 16.85
CA SER A 24 -4.85 -0.16 16.34
C SER A 24 -5.52 -0.14 14.96
N VAL A 25 -4.92 -0.81 13.98
CA VAL A 25 -5.43 -0.83 12.59
C VAL A 25 -6.80 -1.51 12.50
N SER A 26 -7.05 -2.57 13.29
CA SER A 26 -8.36 -3.22 13.37
C SER A 26 -9.45 -2.24 13.78
N ARG A 27 -9.18 -1.37 14.76
CA ARG A 27 -10.13 -0.34 15.21
C ARG A 27 -10.38 0.71 14.13
N ILE A 28 -9.32 1.16 13.46
CA ILE A 28 -9.40 2.14 12.36
C ILE A 28 -10.27 1.59 11.22
N LEU A 29 -10.00 0.36 10.77
CA LEU A 29 -10.74 -0.28 9.68
C LEU A 29 -12.18 -0.60 10.08
N SER A 30 -12.41 -1.12 11.28
CA SER A 30 -13.76 -1.39 11.81
C SER A 30 -14.61 -0.13 11.90
N THR A 31 -14.04 1.01 12.31
CA THR A 31 -14.75 2.30 12.39
C THR A 31 -15.19 2.79 11.00
N ASN A 32 -14.46 2.37 9.96
CA ASN A 32 -14.80 2.64 8.56
C ASN A 32 -15.61 1.52 7.90
N SER A 33 -16.10 0.54 8.67
CA SER A 33 -16.81 -0.64 8.15
C SER A 33 -16.03 -1.44 7.10
N ILE A 34 -14.70 -1.47 7.23
CA ILE A 34 -13.80 -2.22 6.36
C ILE A 34 -13.46 -3.54 7.05
N ARG A 35 -13.91 -4.64 6.45
CA ARG A 35 -13.44 -5.99 6.79
C ARG A 35 -12.11 -6.24 6.09
N PHE A 36 -11.24 -7.01 6.70
CA PHE A 36 -9.95 -7.33 6.13
C PHE A 36 -9.49 -8.73 6.55
N GLU A 37 -8.63 -9.30 5.73
CA GLU A 37 -7.80 -10.46 6.05
C GLU A 37 -6.45 -9.96 6.58
N ARG A 38 -6.01 -10.53 7.71
CA ARG A 38 -4.68 -10.26 8.22
C ARG A 38 -3.68 -11.15 7.48
N PHE A 39 -2.71 -10.54 6.82
CA PHE A 39 -1.54 -11.23 6.28
C PHE A 39 -0.43 -11.25 7.33
N ASP A 40 0.04 -12.43 7.71
CA ASP A 40 1.19 -12.61 8.60
C ASP A 40 2.46 -12.13 7.89
N ALA A 41 2.96 -10.96 8.29
CA ALA A 41 4.12 -10.36 7.65
C ALA A 41 5.35 -11.27 7.78
N VAL A 42 6.12 -11.33 6.69
CA VAL A 42 7.34 -12.13 6.59
C VAL A 42 8.41 -11.55 7.52
N ASP A 43 8.97 -12.41 8.37
CA ASP A 43 10.15 -12.07 9.15
C ASP A 43 11.40 -12.10 8.26
N GLY A 44 11.84 -10.92 7.85
CA GLY A 44 12.99 -10.77 6.96
C GLY A 44 14.33 -11.12 7.60
N SER A 45 14.41 -11.38 8.91
CA SER A 45 15.65 -11.83 9.57
C SER A 45 16.11 -13.22 9.12
N LYS A 46 15.21 -13.98 8.50
CA LYS A 46 15.47 -15.30 7.92
C LYS A 46 16.16 -15.26 6.55
N PHE A 47 16.36 -14.06 6.01
CA PHE A 47 16.96 -13.85 4.69
C PHE A 47 18.31 -13.16 4.83
N ASN A 48 19.21 -13.44 3.89
CA ASN A 48 20.47 -12.72 3.80
C ASN A 48 20.20 -11.25 3.46
N SER A 49 20.97 -10.35 4.07
CA SER A 49 20.91 -8.94 3.68
C SER A 49 21.34 -8.80 2.22
N VAL A 50 20.53 -8.11 1.43
CA VAL A 50 20.83 -7.77 0.04
C VAL A 50 21.06 -6.27 -0.02
N ASN A 51 22.20 -5.83 -0.57
CA ASN A 51 22.55 -4.40 -0.70
C ASN A 51 22.43 -3.57 0.60
N GLY A 52 22.71 -4.17 1.75
CA GLY A 52 22.61 -3.48 3.04
C GLY A 52 21.17 -3.16 3.48
N LEU A 53 20.16 -3.75 2.84
CA LEU A 53 18.78 -3.65 3.30
C LEU A 53 18.65 -4.28 4.69
N LEU A 54 17.92 -3.58 5.56
CA LEU A 54 17.58 -4.06 6.88
C LEU A 54 16.61 -5.25 6.78
N PRO A 55 16.69 -6.23 7.69
CA PRO A 55 15.77 -7.36 7.71
C PRO A 55 14.29 -6.97 7.65
N GLY A 56 13.87 -5.93 8.36
CA GLY A 56 12.47 -5.49 8.33
C GLY A 56 12.02 -5.01 6.94
N VAL A 57 12.89 -4.33 6.18
CA VAL A 57 12.61 -3.92 4.80
C VAL A 57 12.45 -5.13 3.88
N ILE A 58 13.33 -6.13 4.04
CA ILE A 58 13.26 -7.39 3.27
C ILE A 58 11.94 -8.11 3.57
N GLY A 59 11.58 -8.20 4.85
CA GLY A 59 10.31 -8.78 5.31
C GLY A 59 9.08 -8.07 4.74
N CYS A 60 9.08 -6.73 4.78
CA CYS A 60 8.04 -5.91 4.18
C CYS A 60 7.88 -6.23 2.68
N LYS A 61 8.98 -6.18 1.91
CA LYS A 61 8.97 -6.53 0.48
C LYS A 61 8.41 -7.93 0.20
N HIS A 62 8.88 -8.95 0.93
CA HIS A 62 8.37 -10.31 0.75
C HIS A 62 6.88 -10.45 1.10
N SER A 63 6.40 -9.68 2.08
CA SER A 63 4.98 -9.71 2.48
C SER A 63 4.08 -9.22 1.34
N HIS A 64 4.41 -8.08 0.73
CA HIS A 64 3.67 -7.58 -0.43
C HIS A 64 3.75 -8.54 -1.63
N ILE A 65 4.93 -9.08 -1.94
CA ILE A 65 5.10 -10.06 -3.03
C ILE A 65 4.24 -11.30 -2.79
N ASN A 66 4.19 -11.81 -1.56
CA ASN A 66 3.39 -12.99 -1.25
C ASN A 66 1.88 -12.71 -1.36
N ILE A 67 1.42 -11.51 -1.01
CA ILE A 67 0.03 -11.10 -1.29
C ILE A 67 -0.24 -11.03 -2.80
N LEU A 68 0.72 -10.54 -3.61
CA LEU A 68 0.54 -10.57 -5.07
C LEU A 68 0.43 -12.00 -5.61
N LYS A 69 1.23 -12.93 -5.09
CA LYS A 69 1.14 -14.35 -5.45
C LYS A 69 -0.22 -14.93 -5.07
N ASP A 70 -0.69 -14.65 -3.86
CA ASP A 70 -2.00 -15.07 -3.38
C ASP A 70 -3.13 -14.51 -4.26
N MET A 71 -3.05 -13.23 -4.65
CA MET A 71 -3.97 -12.59 -5.60
C MET A 71 -4.01 -13.32 -6.94
N VAL A 72 -2.85 -13.68 -7.47
CA VAL A 72 -2.73 -14.42 -8.74
C VAL A 72 -3.24 -15.84 -8.60
N GLU A 73 -2.92 -16.55 -7.53
CA GLU A 73 -3.39 -17.92 -7.29
C GLU A 73 -4.92 -17.98 -7.24
N HIS A 74 -5.56 -17.06 -6.52
CA HIS A 74 -7.01 -16.98 -6.39
C HIS A 74 -7.73 -16.27 -7.55
N GLN A 75 -6.99 -15.72 -8.52
CA GLN A 75 -7.52 -14.88 -9.61
C GLN A 75 -8.39 -13.72 -9.11
N TYR A 76 -8.05 -13.12 -7.96
CA TYR A 76 -8.71 -11.90 -7.49
C TYR A 76 -8.51 -10.79 -8.51
N LYS A 77 -9.60 -10.18 -8.99
CA LYS A 77 -9.58 -9.14 -10.03
C LYS A 77 -8.97 -7.85 -9.49
N GLN A 78 -9.31 -7.49 -8.27
CA GLN A 78 -8.76 -6.33 -7.58
C GLN A 78 -8.77 -6.49 -6.07
N ILE A 79 -7.69 -6.02 -5.44
CA ILE A 79 -7.52 -6.08 -3.98
C ILE A 79 -7.11 -4.72 -3.42
N ALA A 80 -7.30 -4.54 -2.12
CA ALA A 80 -6.72 -3.46 -1.35
C ALA A 80 -5.68 -4.01 -0.37
N ILE A 81 -4.59 -3.28 -0.17
CA ILE A 81 -3.51 -3.67 0.75
C ILE A 81 -3.21 -2.49 1.66
N PHE A 82 -3.16 -2.75 2.96
CA PHE A 82 -2.77 -1.81 3.99
C PHE A 82 -1.61 -2.37 4.83
N GLU A 83 -0.77 -1.49 5.36
CA GLU A 83 0.18 -1.81 6.44
C GLU A 83 -0.45 -1.52 7.81
N ASP A 84 0.08 -2.13 8.88
CA ASP A 84 -0.48 -2.02 10.23
C ASP A 84 -0.31 -0.65 10.91
N ASP A 85 0.44 0.27 10.32
CA ASP A 85 0.54 1.67 10.73
C ASP A 85 -0.28 2.63 9.86
N VAL A 86 -1.22 2.12 9.05
CA VAL A 86 -2.13 2.99 8.30
C VAL A 86 -3.08 3.77 9.23
N ILE A 87 -3.24 5.06 8.92
CA ILE A 87 -4.30 5.91 9.43
C ILE A 87 -5.19 6.33 8.27
N LEU A 88 -6.51 6.22 8.43
CA LEU A 88 -7.46 6.65 7.42
C LEU A 88 -8.02 8.03 7.71
N LYS A 89 -8.23 8.82 6.66
CA LYS A 89 -8.88 10.12 6.74
C LYS A 89 -10.29 9.98 7.31
N LYS A 90 -10.77 11.00 8.03
CA LYS A 90 -12.18 11.09 8.43
C LYS A 90 -13.08 10.98 7.18
N ASN A 91 -14.16 10.20 7.30
CA ASN A 91 -15.08 9.87 6.21
C ASN A 91 -14.41 9.12 5.04
N PHE A 92 -13.41 8.29 5.32
CA PHE A 92 -12.62 7.58 4.31
C PHE A 92 -13.49 6.89 3.27
N THR A 93 -14.48 6.09 3.67
CA THR A 93 -15.29 5.30 2.72
C THR A 93 -16.12 6.15 1.78
N LEU A 94 -16.70 7.25 2.28
CA LEU A 94 -17.45 8.22 1.48
C LEU A 94 -16.55 8.92 0.46
N LEU A 95 -15.37 9.37 0.90
CA LEU A 95 -14.40 10.03 0.02
C LEU A 95 -13.80 9.04 -0.99
N PHE A 96 -13.53 7.82 -0.57
CA PHE A 96 -13.03 6.76 -1.42
C PHE A 96 -14.01 6.49 -2.56
N GLU A 97 -15.30 6.33 -2.28
CA GLU A 97 -16.33 6.11 -3.32
C GLU A 97 -16.36 7.25 -4.34
N LYS A 98 -16.30 8.50 -3.87
CA LYS A 98 -16.22 9.67 -4.74
C LYS A 98 -14.98 9.64 -5.64
N TYR A 99 -13.81 9.38 -5.07
CA TYR A 99 -12.55 9.43 -5.82
C TYR A 99 -12.43 8.23 -6.76
N TYR A 100 -12.85 7.05 -6.32
CA TYR A 100 -12.85 5.84 -7.13
C TYR A 100 -13.73 6.00 -8.38
N ALA A 101 -14.87 6.70 -8.27
CA ALA A 101 -15.72 7.02 -9.40
C ALA A 101 -15.08 7.99 -10.41
N GLU A 102 -14.04 8.75 -10.01
CA GLU A 102 -13.27 9.63 -10.90
C GLU A 102 -12.08 8.93 -11.58
N LEU A 103 -11.77 7.68 -11.22
CA LEU A 103 -10.64 6.95 -11.81
C LEU A 103 -10.91 6.65 -13.29
N PRO A 104 -9.89 6.77 -14.16
CA PRO A 104 -9.98 6.26 -15.52
C PRO A 104 -10.29 4.76 -15.54
N ASN A 105 -11.14 4.31 -16.48
CA ASN A 105 -11.56 2.89 -16.56
C ASN A 105 -10.38 1.91 -16.62
N ASN A 106 -9.29 2.32 -17.25
CA ASN A 106 -8.06 1.55 -17.44
C ASN A 106 -7.04 1.71 -16.30
N TRP A 107 -7.43 2.17 -15.10
CA TRP A 107 -6.50 2.24 -13.95
C TRP A 107 -5.92 0.88 -13.60
N ASP A 108 -4.64 0.85 -13.20
CA ASP A 108 -3.90 -0.36 -12.84
C ASP A 108 -3.59 -0.41 -11.35
N PHE A 109 -3.07 0.71 -10.82
CA PHE A 109 -2.60 0.85 -9.45
C PHE A 109 -3.02 2.21 -8.89
N VAL A 110 -3.46 2.28 -7.64
CA VAL A 110 -3.77 3.56 -6.99
C VAL A 110 -3.22 3.61 -5.58
N TYR A 111 -2.38 4.61 -5.32
CA TYR A 111 -2.00 4.99 -3.96
C TYR A 111 -3.19 5.67 -3.27
N LEU A 112 -3.68 5.09 -2.18
CA LEU A 112 -4.65 5.75 -1.29
C LEU A 112 -3.96 6.83 -0.45
N GLY A 113 -2.66 6.64 -0.24
CA GLY A 113 -1.73 7.64 0.24
C GLY A 113 -0.29 7.24 -0.09
N GLY A 114 0.61 8.19 0.03
CA GLY A 114 2.04 8.01 -0.24
C GLY A 114 2.85 9.26 0.07
N ASN A 115 4.16 9.10 0.17
CA ASN A 115 5.11 10.17 0.39
C ASN A 115 5.56 10.71 -0.97
N ASN A 116 4.90 11.78 -1.43
CA ASN A 116 5.26 12.47 -2.67
C ASN A 116 6.57 13.23 -2.48
N MET A 117 7.63 12.73 -3.10
CA MET A 117 8.95 13.35 -3.13
C MET A 117 9.01 14.47 -4.17
N THR A 118 8.23 14.34 -5.24
CA THR A 118 7.97 15.39 -6.21
C THR A 118 6.46 15.60 -6.39
N PRO A 119 6.00 16.80 -6.78
CA PRO A 119 4.58 17.05 -6.99
C PRO A 119 3.98 16.09 -8.04
N PRO A 120 2.85 15.43 -7.75
CA PRO A 120 2.16 14.61 -8.73
C PRO A 120 1.43 15.50 -9.75
N ILE A 121 1.16 14.96 -10.94
CA ILE A 121 0.52 15.71 -12.03
C ILE A 121 -1.00 15.53 -11.94
N LYS A 122 -1.76 16.63 -11.94
CA LYS A 122 -3.22 16.60 -11.85
C LYS A 122 -3.84 15.97 -13.11
N ILE A 123 -4.72 14.98 -12.93
CA ILE A 123 -5.50 14.36 -14.00
C ILE A 123 -6.96 14.80 -13.92
N SER A 124 -7.54 14.80 -12.71
CA SER A 124 -8.90 15.26 -12.44
C SER A 124 -8.97 15.97 -11.08
N THR A 125 -10.17 16.14 -10.52
CA THR A 125 -10.37 16.82 -9.24
C THR A 125 -9.60 16.14 -8.12
N HIS A 126 -9.72 14.81 -7.99
CA HIS A 126 -9.06 14.06 -6.92
C HIS A 126 -8.04 13.02 -7.40
N ILE A 127 -7.87 12.86 -8.72
CA ILE A 127 -6.96 11.88 -9.32
C ILE A 127 -5.74 12.57 -9.89
N TYR A 128 -4.57 12.09 -9.49
CA TYR A 128 -3.28 12.60 -9.93
C TYR A 128 -2.38 11.44 -10.38
N LYS A 129 -1.47 11.71 -11.30
CA LYS A 129 -0.41 10.79 -11.73
C LYS A 129 0.81 10.96 -10.80
N PRO A 130 1.25 9.92 -10.07
CA PRO A 130 2.46 10.01 -9.25
C PRO A 130 3.69 10.20 -10.15
N THR A 131 4.65 11.01 -9.68
CA THR A 131 5.92 11.30 -10.37
C THR A 131 7.12 10.76 -9.59
N CYS A 132 7.11 10.93 -8.27
CA CYS A 132 8.02 10.25 -7.35
C CYS A 132 7.29 10.07 -6.01
N THR A 133 6.78 8.88 -5.75
CA THR A 133 5.94 8.57 -4.57
C THR A 133 6.44 7.30 -3.89
N TYR A 134 6.79 7.41 -2.61
CA TYR A 134 7.22 6.29 -1.77
C TYR A 134 6.17 5.94 -0.70
N ALA A 135 6.47 4.93 0.11
CA ALA A 135 5.55 4.28 1.05
C ALA A 135 4.35 3.56 0.39
N LEU A 136 4.03 2.39 0.94
CA LEU A 136 2.95 1.51 0.48
C LEU A 136 1.95 1.17 1.58
N HIS A 137 1.80 2.07 2.56
CA HIS A 137 0.92 1.89 3.72
C HIS A 137 -0.57 1.72 3.37
N GLY A 138 -0.98 2.14 2.17
CA GLY A 138 -2.34 1.92 1.66
C GLY A 138 -2.45 2.12 0.16
N TYR A 139 -2.76 1.04 -0.57
CA TYR A 139 -2.96 1.08 -2.03
C TYR A 139 -3.96 0.03 -2.51
N ILE A 140 -4.41 0.18 -3.74
CA ILE A 140 -5.27 -0.76 -4.45
C ILE A 140 -4.65 -1.08 -5.82
N LEU A 141 -4.89 -2.28 -6.33
CA LEU A 141 -4.37 -2.70 -7.62
C LEU A 141 -5.24 -3.77 -8.30
N LYS A 142 -5.11 -3.87 -9.62
CA LYS A 142 -5.74 -4.92 -10.43
C LYS A 142 -4.83 -6.12 -10.66
N LEU A 143 -5.44 -7.24 -11.02
CA LEU A 143 -4.74 -8.50 -11.30
C LEU A 143 -3.70 -8.38 -12.42
N SER A 144 -3.99 -7.60 -13.46
CA SER A 144 -3.08 -7.37 -14.59
C SER A 144 -1.72 -6.86 -14.11
N ILE A 145 -1.73 -5.76 -13.34
CA ILE A 145 -0.51 -5.17 -12.84
C ILE A 145 0.18 -6.04 -11.78
N ALA A 146 -0.58 -6.81 -10.99
CA ALA A 146 0.00 -7.77 -10.05
C ALA A 146 0.82 -8.86 -10.77
N LYS A 147 0.30 -9.41 -11.88
CA LYS A 147 1.02 -10.37 -12.73
C LYS A 147 2.28 -9.74 -13.33
N GLU A 148 2.16 -8.53 -13.85
CA GLU A 148 3.30 -7.80 -14.43
C GLU A 148 4.41 -7.48 -13.42
N LEU A 149 4.05 -7.11 -12.19
CA LEU A 149 4.98 -6.89 -11.07
C LEU A 149 5.68 -8.20 -10.68
N LEU A 150 4.97 -9.33 -10.65
CA LEU A 150 5.59 -10.63 -10.35
C LEU A 150 6.53 -11.14 -11.47
N ASP A 151 6.15 -10.93 -12.74
CA ASP A 151 6.94 -11.34 -13.90
C ASP A 151 8.20 -10.50 -14.09
N ASN A 152 8.11 -9.19 -13.82
CA ASN A 152 9.29 -8.34 -13.71
C ASN A 152 10.03 -8.74 -12.45
N LYS A 153 10.98 -9.66 -12.59
CA LYS A 153 11.88 -10.12 -11.52
C LYS A 153 12.32 -8.91 -10.70
N HIS A 154 11.59 -8.63 -9.60
CA HIS A 154 11.93 -7.63 -8.62
C HIS A 154 13.25 -8.08 -8.03
N LYS A 155 14.36 -7.68 -8.66
CA LYS A 155 15.71 -7.96 -8.16
C LYS A 155 15.66 -7.48 -6.71
N PHE A 156 16.00 -8.35 -5.75
CA PHE A 156 15.86 -8.07 -4.30
C PHE A 156 16.82 -6.97 -3.80
N ILE A 157 17.16 -6.02 -4.66
CA ILE A 157 18.25 -5.08 -4.53
C ILE A 157 17.82 -3.78 -3.85
N GLU A 158 16.52 -3.46 -3.84
CA GLU A 158 15.97 -2.22 -3.31
C GLU A 158 14.71 -2.46 -2.44
N GLN A 159 14.27 -1.39 -1.75
CA GLN A 159 13.01 -1.37 -1.02
C GLN A 159 11.84 -1.41 -2.01
N ILE A 160 10.75 -2.07 -1.64
CA ILE A 160 9.64 -2.32 -2.56
C ILE A 160 8.98 -1.04 -3.08
N ASP A 161 8.91 0.01 -2.27
CA ASP A 161 8.31 1.28 -2.67
C ASP A 161 9.13 2.03 -3.73
N VAL A 162 10.47 1.95 -3.65
CA VAL A 162 11.38 2.46 -4.69
C VAL A 162 11.19 1.71 -6.01
N GLU A 163 11.05 0.39 -5.93
CA GLU A 163 10.83 -0.45 -7.11
C GLU A 163 9.47 -0.18 -7.76
N TYR A 164 8.42 -0.08 -6.95
CA TYR A 164 7.07 0.26 -7.43
C TYR A 164 7.06 1.66 -8.03
N ASN A 165 7.71 2.64 -7.38
CA ASN A 165 7.81 3.98 -7.94
C ASN A 165 8.42 3.96 -9.34
N ARG A 166 9.52 3.23 -9.56
CA ARG A 166 10.17 3.11 -10.88
C ARG A 166 9.27 2.40 -11.88
N TYR A 167 8.68 1.28 -11.48
CA TYR A 167 7.88 0.43 -12.36
C TYR A 167 6.56 1.07 -12.79
N LEU A 168 5.94 1.87 -11.92
CA LEU A 168 4.60 2.42 -12.16
C LEU A 168 4.60 3.73 -12.97
N GLN A 169 5.78 4.28 -13.34
CA GLN A 169 5.86 5.54 -14.06
C GLN A 169 5.19 5.48 -15.45
N ASP A 170 5.33 4.36 -16.16
CA ASP A 170 4.77 4.15 -17.50
C ASP A 170 3.41 3.43 -17.50
N LYS A 171 2.85 3.12 -16.33
CA LYS A 171 1.57 2.40 -16.15
C LYS A 171 0.39 3.34 -15.90
N ASN A 172 -0.85 2.83 -15.90
CA ASN A 172 -2.01 3.63 -15.45
C ASN A 172 -2.09 3.67 -13.92
N ALA A 173 -1.01 4.14 -13.30
CA ALA A 173 -0.90 4.33 -11.86
C ALA A 173 -1.37 5.74 -11.47
N PHE A 174 -2.08 5.83 -10.36
CA PHE A 174 -2.63 7.08 -9.85
C PHE A 174 -2.39 7.22 -8.35
N ILE A 175 -2.60 8.43 -7.83
CA ILE A 175 -2.66 8.73 -6.41
C ILE A 175 -3.85 9.65 -6.15
N PHE A 176 -4.54 9.39 -5.04
CA PHE A 176 -5.59 10.28 -4.55
C PHE A 176 -5.00 11.54 -3.92
N ALA A 177 -5.49 12.70 -4.33
CA ALA A 177 -5.17 13.99 -3.71
C ALA A 177 -6.45 14.83 -3.53
N PRO A 178 -6.84 15.21 -2.30
CA PRO A 178 -6.16 14.95 -1.03
C PRO A 178 -6.05 13.46 -0.69
N LYS A 179 -4.93 13.06 -0.06
CA LYS A 179 -4.69 11.66 0.33
C LYS A 179 -5.75 11.17 1.32
N LEU A 180 -6.09 9.88 1.22
CA LEU A 180 -7.08 9.23 2.08
C LEU A 180 -6.45 8.31 3.13
N ALA A 181 -5.22 7.87 2.91
CA ALA A 181 -4.45 7.05 3.86
C ALA A 181 -3.12 7.72 4.23
N PHE A 182 -2.68 7.56 5.47
CA PHE A 182 -1.49 8.17 6.04
C PHE A 182 -0.73 7.16 6.91
N GLN A 183 0.51 7.48 7.28
CA GLN A 183 1.32 6.66 8.18
C GLN A 183 1.24 7.20 9.61
N GLN A 184 1.08 6.29 10.57
CA GLN A 184 1.15 6.62 11.98
C GLN A 184 2.58 7.03 12.37
N VAL A 185 2.69 8.07 13.20
CA VAL A 185 3.96 8.44 13.85
C VAL A 185 4.29 7.38 14.90
N GLY A 186 5.49 6.81 14.86
CA GLY A 186 5.84 5.71 15.77
C GLY A 186 7.18 5.05 15.46
N TYR A 187 7.49 3.97 16.18
CA TYR A 187 8.67 3.14 15.92
C TYR A 187 8.44 2.20 14.73
N SER A 188 9.31 2.25 13.72
CA SER A 188 9.28 1.39 12.54
C SER A 188 10.19 0.18 12.73
N ASP A 189 9.65 -1.04 12.63
CA ASP A 189 10.45 -2.27 12.61
C ASP A 189 11.29 -2.39 11.33
N ASN A 190 10.77 -1.85 10.22
CA ASN A 190 11.49 -1.80 8.93
C ASN A 190 12.79 -0.99 9.05
N LEU A 191 12.72 0.18 9.69
CA LEU A 191 13.85 1.12 9.78
C LEU A 191 14.56 1.10 11.15
N ARG A 192 14.07 0.33 12.11
CA ARG A 192 14.56 0.21 13.50
C ARG A 192 14.72 1.55 14.22
N LYS A 193 13.83 2.50 13.93
CA LYS A 193 13.87 3.84 14.50
C LYS A 193 12.48 4.47 14.58
N TYR A 194 12.38 5.52 15.37
CA TYR A 194 11.19 6.36 15.39
C TYR A 194 11.11 7.18 14.11
N ILE A 195 9.92 7.23 13.51
CA ILE A 195 9.64 7.91 12.25
C ILE A 195 8.46 8.87 12.42
N ASN A 196 8.56 10.00 11.72
CA ASN A 196 7.49 10.98 11.62
C ASN A 196 7.45 11.50 10.18
N TYR A 197 6.41 11.10 9.45
CA TYR A 197 6.20 11.49 8.06
C TYR A 197 5.24 12.67 7.91
N ASN A 198 4.95 13.42 8.99
CA ASN A 198 3.98 14.51 8.97
C ASN A 198 4.25 15.58 7.90
N LYS A 199 5.52 15.79 7.54
CA LYS A 199 5.93 16.70 6.46
C LYS A 199 5.39 16.31 5.07
N TYR A 200 5.02 15.05 4.87
CA TYR A 200 4.47 14.51 3.63
C TYR A 200 2.93 14.38 3.65
N LEU A 201 2.24 14.80 4.72
CA LEU A 201 0.77 14.72 4.83
C LEU A 201 0.02 15.82 4.04
N LYS A 202 0.75 16.71 3.38
CA LYS A 202 0.19 17.74 2.50
C LYS A 202 -0.37 17.13 1.21
#